data_AF-A0A524C4V0-F1
#
_entry.id   AF-A0A524C4V0-F1
#
_cell.length_a   1.000
_cell.length_b   1.000
_cell.length_c   1.000
_cell.angle_alpha   90.00
_cell.angle_beta   90.00
_cell.angle_gamma   90.00
#
_symmetry.space_group_name_H-M   'P 1'
#
loop_
_entity.id
_entity.type
_entity.pdbx_description
1 polymer ?
#
loop_
_entity_poly.entity_id
_entity_poly.type
_entity_poly.pdbx_seq_one_letter_code
_entity_poly.pdbx_strand_id
1 'polypeptide(L)'
;MSIEKWLSERESEEIRKRKEELFTQLPKEKIQDLKKKSIKKIVANEKQPFQSDSIDTFLAKVIEFKEWIDGRNYLKGDIDKIIIKIQNLNNSINLVNKNKMVGLNKEEINRLFNLYKEIPPSFLDEKTRIALNKKLRGTKRSNSDNYYLRKLKNTIREKLNEAKYYEILREILES
;
A
#
# COMPACT_ATOMS: atom_id res chain seq x y z
N MET A 1 30.37 29.33 5.07
CA MET A 1 30.56 27.87 5.02
C MET A 1 31.37 27.45 6.24
N SER A 2 30.92 26.46 7.02
CA SER A 2 31.66 26.02 8.21
C SER A 2 32.81 25.08 7.85
N ILE A 3 33.86 25.11 8.66
CA ILE A 3 35.06 24.25 8.54
C ILE A 3 34.70 22.76 8.55
N GLU A 4 33.69 22.38 9.35
CA GLU A 4 33.16 21.02 9.41
C GLU A 4 32.58 20.53 8.07
N LYS A 5 31.90 21.42 7.33
CA LYS A 5 31.37 21.09 6.02
C LYS A 5 32.50 20.82 5.01
N TRP A 6 33.56 21.62 5.08
CA TRP A 6 34.74 21.49 4.22
C TRP A 6 35.56 20.22 4.51
N LEU A 7 35.65 19.81 5.78
CA LEU A 7 36.31 18.57 6.19
C LEU A 7 35.51 17.33 5.76
N SER A 8 34.18 17.38 5.83
CA SER A 8 33.31 16.26 5.41
C SER A 8 33.32 16.02 3.89
N GLU A 9 33.42 17.09 3.09
CA GLU A 9 33.56 16.99 1.62
C GLU A 9 34.92 16.40 1.23
N ARG A 10 36.01 16.81 1.89
CA ARG A 10 37.36 16.25 1.66
C ARG A 10 37.47 14.76 1.99
N GLU A 11 36.90 14.32 3.12
CA GLU A 11 36.89 12.89 3.46
C GLU A 11 36.11 12.06 2.42
N SER A 12 35.02 12.61 1.87
CA SER A 12 34.20 11.95 0.85
C SER A 12 34.93 11.81 -0.50
N GLU A 13 35.73 12.81 -0.88
CA GLU A 13 36.55 12.78 -2.10
C GLU A 13 37.72 11.79 -2.00
N GLU A 14 38.42 11.74 -0.87
CA GLU A 14 39.54 10.80 -0.66
C GLU A 14 39.07 9.34 -0.60
N ILE A 15 37.91 9.08 0.00
CA ILE A 15 37.29 7.74 0.03
C ILE A 15 36.89 7.31 -1.39
N ARG A 16 36.39 8.23 -2.23
CA ARG A 16 36.08 7.95 -3.64
C ARG A 16 37.34 7.63 -4.44
N LYS A 17 38.40 8.43 -4.30
CA LYS A 17 39.69 8.17 -4.98
C LYS A 17 40.30 6.83 -4.57
N ARG A 18 40.32 6.49 -3.27
CA ARG A 18 40.82 5.18 -2.81
C ARG A 18 40.00 4.01 -3.35
N LYS A 19 38.68 4.17 -3.50
CA LYS A 19 37.82 3.13 -4.10
C LYS A 19 38.08 2.97 -5.60
N GLU A 20 38.31 4.05 -6.33
CA GLU A 20 38.63 4.02 -7.77
C GLU A 20 40.04 3.45 -8.04
N GLU A 21 41.02 3.78 -7.19
CA GLU A 21 42.37 3.20 -7.23
C GLU A 21 42.36 1.69 -6.92
N LEU A 22 41.55 1.25 -5.94
CA LEU A 22 41.35 -0.18 -5.66
C LEU A 22 40.65 -0.92 -6.81
N PHE A 23 39.75 -0.24 -7.54
CA PHE A 23 39.04 -0.83 -8.69
C PHE A 23 39.91 -0.96 -9.94
N THR A 24 40.89 -0.07 -10.11
CA THR A 24 41.81 -0.07 -11.26
C THR A 24 42.96 -1.08 -11.11
N GLN A 25 43.30 -1.48 -9.89
CA GLN A 25 44.33 -2.50 -9.60
C GLN A 25 43.81 -3.95 -9.63
N LEU A 26 42.50 -4.18 -9.76
CA LEU A 26 41.92 -5.52 -9.78
C LEU A 26 42.00 -6.16 -11.17
N PRO A 27 42.38 -7.45 -11.28
CA PRO A 27 42.38 -8.15 -12.56
C PRO A 27 40.96 -8.23 -13.15
N LYS A 28 40.85 -8.11 -14.48
CA LYS A 28 39.58 -7.94 -15.23
C LYS A 28 38.52 -9.00 -14.89
N GLU A 29 38.94 -10.22 -14.56
CA GLU A 29 38.05 -11.31 -14.15
C GLU A 29 37.35 -11.04 -12.80
N LYS A 30 38.07 -10.52 -11.80
CA LYS A 30 37.48 -10.15 -10.50
C LYS A 30 36.53 -8.96 -10.61
N ILE A 31 36.77 -8.03 -11.54
CA ILE A 31 35.87 -6.90 -11.81
C ILE A 31 34.54 -7.40 -12.41
N GLN A 32 34.60 -8.36 -13.34
CA GLN A 32 33.39 -8.96 -13.92
C GLN A 32 32.59 -9.75 -12.88
N ASP A 33 33.27 -10.47 -11.99
CA ASP A 33 32.60 -11.19 -10.91
C ASP A 33 31.99 -10.27 -9.84
N LEU A 34 32.65 -9.14 -9.53
CA LEU A 34 32.08 -8.12 -8.66
C LEU A 34 30.87 -7.42 -9.30
N LYS A 35 30.91 -7.16 -10.62
CA LYS A 35 29.75 -6.66 -11.38
C LYS A 35 28.61 -7.69 -11.42
N LYS A 36 28.91 -8.97 -11.64
CA LYS A 36 27.91 -10.05 -11.58
C LYS A 36 27.33 -10.21 -10.17
N LYS A 37 28.14 -10.06 -9.11
CA LYS A 37 27.68 -10.09 -7.72
C LYS A 37 26.86 -8.84 -7.35
N SER A 38 27.19 -7.66 -7.87
CA SER A 38 26.40 -6.44 -7.65
C SER A 38 25.07 -6.51 -8.41
N ILE A 39 25.08 -7.00 -9.66
CA ILE A 39 23.86 -7.26 -10.43
C ILE A 39 23.01 -8.33 -9.73
N LYS A 40 23.59 -9.43 -9.23
CA LYS A 40 22.85 -10.42 -8.43
C LYS A 40 22.29 -9.83 -7.13
N LYS A 41 22.97 -8.87 -6.48
CA LYS A 41 22.43 -8.15 -5.30
C LYS A 41 21.29 -7.19 -5.67
N ILE A 42 21.38 -6.51 -6.81
CA ILE A 42 20.29 -5.66 -7.34
C ILE A 42 19.07 -6.54 -7.69
N VAL A 43 19.28 -7.62 -8.44
CA VAL A 43 18.22 -8.58 -8.82
C VAL A 43 17.65 -9.35 -7.62
N ALA A 44 18.45 -9.58 -6.56
CA ALA A 44 17.96 -10.17 -5.31
C ALA A 44 17.18 -9.17 -4.45
N ASN A 45 17.52 -7.87 -4.50
CA ASN A 45 16.79 -6.81 -3.81
C ASN A 45 15.53 -6.34 -4.57
N GLU A 46 15.40 -6.64 -5.86
CA GLU A 46 14.18 -6.43 -6.66
C GLU A 46 13.08 -7.48 -6.40
N LYS A 47 13.32 -8.48 -5.54
CA LYS A 47 12.27 -9.40 -5.07
C LYS A 47 11.62 -8.92 -3.76
N GLN A 48 11.29 -7.64 -3.71
CA GLN A 48 10.14 -7.21 -2.90
C GLN A 48 8.94 -7.09 -3.82
N PRO A 49 7.77 -7.69 -3.51
CA PRO A 49 6.55 -7.44 -4.26
C PRO A 49 6.07 -6.03 -3.90
N PHE A 50 6.69 -5.04 -4.53
CA PHE A 50 6.18 -3.68 -4.55
C PHE A 50 5.06 -3.64 -5.59
N GLN A 51 3.93 -3.03 -5.24
CA GLN A 51 2.75 -2.91 -6.08
C GLN A 51 3.01 -2.03 -7.33
N SER A 52 3.80 -2.50 -8.30
CA SER A 52 4.15 -1.76 -9.53
C SER A 52 3.28 -2.13 -10.73
N ASP A 53 2.68 -3.33 -10.75
CA ASP A 53 1.95 -3.85 -11.92
C ASP A 53 0.87 -2.91 -12.46
N SER A 54 0.19 -2.14 -11.60
CA SER A 54 -0.92 -1.30 -12.03
C SER A 54 -0.51 0.03 -12.67
N ILE A 55 0.61 0.61 -12.23
CA ILE A 55 1.15 1.87 -12.79
C ILE A 55 1.80 1.58 -14.14
N ASP A 56 2.54 0.48 -14.22
CA ASP A 56 3.17 0.01 -15.45
C ASP A 56 2.12 -0.36 -16.51
N THR A 57 1.00 -0.99 -16.10
CA THR A 57 -0.14 -1.28 -16.99
C THR A 57 -0.84 -0.01 -17.49
N PHE A 58 -0.98 1.03 -16.67
CA PHE A 58 -1.59 2.29 -17.09
C PHE A 58 -0.70 3.04 -18.09
N LEU A 59 0.60 3.15 -17.80
CA LEU A 59 1.59 3.73 -18.71
C LEU A 59 1.60 3.02 -20.06
N ALA A 60 1.54 1.68 -20.07
CA ALA A 60 1.43 0.90 -21.31
C ALA A 60 0.17 1.28 -22.11
N LYS A 61 -0.99 1.42 -21.47
CA LYS A 61 -2.24 1.85 -22.14
C LYS A 61 -2.19 3.29 -22.66
N VAL A 62 -1.48 4.19 -21.97
CA VAL A 62 -1.27 5.57 -22.44
C VAL A 62 -0.38 5.60 -23.68
N ILE A 63 0.69 4.81 -23.68
CA ILE A 63 1.58 4.66 -24.85
C ILE A 63 0.80 4.06 -26.02
N GLU A 64 0.02 3.00 -25.80
CA GLU A 64 -0.85 2.39 -26.82
C GLU A 64 -1.86 3.40 -27.39
N PHE A 65 -2.45 4.24 -26.54
CA PHE A 65 -3.37 5.28 -26.97
C PHE A 65 -2.68 6.35 -27.82
N LYS A 66 -1.48 6.77 -27.41
CA LYS A 66 -0.65 7.72 -28.16
C LYS A 66 -0.29 7.16 -29.54
N GLU A 67 0.25 5.95 -29.60
CA GLU A 67 0.60 5.29 -30.87
C GLU A 67 -0.62 5.13 -31.79
N TRP A 68 -1.78 4.83 -31.22
CA TRP A 68 -3.04 4.75 -31.96
C TRP A 68 -3.50 6.10 -32.54
N ILE A 69 -3.31 7.21 -31.83
CA ILE A 69 -3.60 8.57 -32.33
C ILE A 69 -2.60 8.95 -33.42
N ASP A 70 -1.32 8.73 -33.18
CA ASP A 70 -0.24 9.11 -34.09
C ASP A 70 -0.36 8.41 -35.46
N GLY A 71 -1.00 7.23 -35.51
CA GLY A 71 -1.32 6.49 -36.73
C GLY A 71 -2.57 6.95 -37.50
N ARG A 72 -3.22 8.06 -37.13
CA ARG A 72 -4.49 8.51 -37.73
C ARG A 72 -4.38 9.92 -38.34
N ASN A 73 -4.84 10.05 -39.58
CA ASN A 73 -4.84 11.33 -40.31
C ASN A 73 -6.12 12.18 -40.12
N TYR A 74 -7.22 11.58 -39.64
CA TYR A 74 -8.52 12.27 -39.51
C TYR A 74 -9.24 11.94 -38.19
N LEU A 75 -8.85 12.63 -37.13
CA LEU A 75 -9.37 12.41 -35.77
C LEU A 75 -10.85 12.80 -35.61
N LYS A 76 -11.37 13.70 -36.47
CA LYS A 76 -12.76 14.20 -36.39
C LYS A 76 -13.82 13.11 -36.63
N GLY A 77 -13.50 12.08 -37.43
CA GLY A 77 -14.40 10.95 -37.67
C GLY A 77 -14.31 9.84 -36.60
N ASP A 78 -13.30 9.91 -35.73
CA ASP A 78 -13.03 8.91 -34.69
C ASP A 78 -13.29 9.47 -33.27
N ILE A 79 -14.01 10.59 -33.14
CA ILE A 79 -14.31 11.26 -31.87
C ILE A 79 -14.91 10.28 -30.85
N ASP A 80 -15.89 9.47 -31.25
CA ASP A 80 -16.52 8.49 -30.35
C ASP A 80 -15.52 7.45 -29.83
N LYS A 81 -14.59 7.01 -30.69
CA LYS A 81 -13.54 6.05 -30.31
C LYS A 81 -12.50 6.69 -29.40
N ILE A 82 -12.18 7.96 -29.62
CA ILE A 82 -11.30 8.75 -28.74
C ILE A 82 -11.94 8.87 -27.36
N ILE A 83 -13.24 9.21 -27.29
CA ILE A 83 -14.00 9.29 -26.03
C ILE A 83 -13.95 7.94 -25.29
N ILE A 84 -14.22 6.82 -25.98
CA ILE A 84 -14.18 5.49 -25.38
C ILE A 84 -12.78 5.15 -24.83
N LYS A 85 -11.72 5.44 -25.59
CA LYS A 85 -10.34 5.18 -25.14
C LYS A 85 -9.95 6.05 -23.93
N ILE A 86 -10.36 7.32 -23.91
CA ILE A 86 -10.15 8.23 -22.76
C ILE A 86 -10.94 7.73 -21.54
N GLN A 87 -12.19 7.28 -21.71
CA GLN A 87 -12.99 6.69 -20.64
C GLN A 87 -12.31 5.43 -20.07
N ASN A 88 -11.73 4.57 -20.91
CA ASN A 88 -11.01 3.38 -20.48
C ASN A 88 -9.71 3.70 -19.72
N LEU A 89 -9.00 4.76 -20.14
CA LEU A 89 -7.84 5.29 -19.40
C LEU A 89 -8.28 5.85 -18.04
N ASN A 90 -9.35 6.64 -18.00
CA ASN A 90 -9.91 7.19 -16.76
C ASN A 90 -10.37 6.08 -15.81
N ASN A 91 -11.01 5.02 -16.32
CA ASN A 91 -11.39 3.85 -15.53
C ASN A 91 -10.16 3.12 -14.96
N SER A 92 -9.07 3.04 -15.73
CA SER A 92 -7.81 2.47 -15.26
C SER A 92 -7.19 3.33 -14.14
N ILE A 93 -7.23 4.66 -14.26
CA ILE A 93 -6.81 5.60 -13.19
C ILE A 93 -7.71 5.45 -11.96
N ASN A 94 -9.02 5.37 -12.14
CA ASN A 94 -9.98 5.22 -11.04
C ASN A 94 -9.86 3.87 -10.34
N LEU A 95 -9.47 2.80 -11.04
CA LEU A 95 -9.13 1.51 -10.44
C LEU A 95 -7.84 1.59 -9.64
N VAL A 96 -6.79 2.24 -10.16
CA VAL A 96 -5.54 2.48 -9.41
C VAL A 96 -5.80 3.35 -8.19
N ASN A 97 -6.63 4.39 -8.32
CA ASN A 97 -7.01 5.27 -7.23
C ASN A 97 -7.92 4.57 -6.22
N LYS A 98 -8.89 3.75 -6.65
CA LYS A 98 -9.68 2.88 -5.75
C LYS A 98 -8.80 1.91 -4.98
N ASN A 99 -7.79 1.33 -5.63
CA ASN A 99 -6.83 0.42 -5.00
C ASN A 99 -5.87 1.16 -4.04
N LYS A 100 -5.50 2.42 -4.32
CA LYS A 100 -4.81 3.30 -3.37
C LYS A 100 -5.71 3.80 -2.24
N MET A 101 -7.02 3.86 -2.46
CA MET A 101 -8.06 4.30 -1.51
C MET A 101 -8.62 3.16 -0.63
N VAL A 102 -8.02 1.95 -0.64
CA VAL A 102 -8.33 0.88 0.33
C VAL A 102 -7.71 1.16 1.73
N GLY A 103 -7.15 2.36 1.95
CA GLY A 103 -6.99 2.90 3.28
C GLY A 103 -8.25 3.67 3.67
N LEU A 104 -8.96 3.22 4.72
CA LEU A 104 -10.01 4.02 5.38
C LEU A 104 -9.56 5.49 5.50
N ASN A 105 -10.44 6.45 5.20
CA ASN A 105 -10.13 7.87 5.36
C ASN A 105 -9.59 8.09 6.79
N LYS A 106 -8.51 8.85 6.96
CA LYS A 106 -7.85 9.08 8.26
C LYS A 106 -8.85 9.59 9.31
N GLU A 107 -9.82 10.37 8.88
CA GLU A 107 -10.93 10.87 9.70
C GLU A 107 -11.86 9.74 10.15
N GLU A 108 -12.16 8.78 9.26
CA GLU A 108 -12.99 7.62 9.55
C GLU A 108 -12.29 6.65 10.50
N ILE A 109 -10.99 6.43 10.32
CA ILE A 109 -10.16 5.66 11.27
C ILE A 109 -10.19 6.31 12.65
N ASN A 110 -9.99 7.64 12.73
CA ASN A 110 -10.02 8.37 13.99
C ASN A 110 -11.40 8.30 14.66
N ARG A 111 -12.49 8.42 13.89
CA ARG A 111 -13.85 8.22 14.38
C ARG A 111 -14.02 6.82 14.98
N LEU A 112 -13.61 5.78 14.27
CA LEU A 112 -13.69 4.39 14.74
C LEU A 112 -12.83 4.16 15.99
N PHE A 113 -11.66 4.80 16.10
CA PHE A 113 -10.84 4.76 17.30
C PHE A 113 -11.53 5.41 18.50
N ASN A 114 -12.19 6.55 18.30
CA ASN A 114 -12.89 7.24 19.38
C ASN A 114 -14.08 6.41 19.87
N LEU A 115 -14.89 5.86 18.96
CA LEU A 115 -15.97 4.93 19.31
C LEU A 115 -15.46 3.70 20.08
N TYR A 116 -14.30 3.17 19.69
CA TYR A 116 -13.71 2.04 20.40
C TYR A 116 -13.29 2.39 21.85
N LYS A 117 -12.89 3.63 22.13
CA LYS A 117 -12.53 4.08 23.48
C LYS A 117 -13.73 4.18 24.43
N GLU A 118 -14.93 4.35 23.88
CA GLU A 118 -16.18 4.39 24.67
C GLU A 118 -16.54 3.00 25.23
N ILE A 119 -15.98 1.94 24.66
CA ILE A 119 -16.22 0.56 25.11
C ILE A 119 -15.37 0.28 26.37
N PRO A 120 -15.96 -0.18 27.49
CA PRO A 120 -15.23 -0.51 28.69
C PRO A 120 -14.13 -1.55 28.44
N PRO A 121 -12.93 -1.41 29.03
CA PRO A 121 -11.84 -2.35 28.78
C PRO A 121 -12.14 -3.80 29.13
N SER A 122 -12.99 -4.02 30.13
CA SER A 122 -13.45 -5.35 30.58
C SER A 122 -14.50 -5.99 29.67
N PHE A 123 -15.07 -5.24 28.71
CA PHE A 123 -16.13 -5.74 27.84
C PHE A 123 -15.65 -6.81 26.85
N LEU A 124 -14.39 -6.70 26.40
CA LEU A 124 -13.76 -7.65 25.48
C LEU A 124 -12.57 -8.32 26.14
N ASP A 125 -12.33 -9.59 25.82
CA ASP A 125 -11.11 -10.29 26.23
C ASP A 125 -9.87 -9.63 25.62
N GLU A 126 -8.75 -9.72 26.32
CA GLU A 126 -7.52 -9.02 25.94
C GLU A 126 -7.03 -9.41 24.54
N LYS A 127 -7.20 -10.67 24.15
CA LYS A 127 -6.78 -11.16 22.82
C LYS A 127 -7.63 -10.53 21.71
N THR A 128 -8.95 -10.45 21.91
CA THR A 128 -9.86 -9.77 20.97
C THR A 128 -9.60 -8.26 20.92
N ARG A 129 -9.30 -7.60 22.05
CA ARG A 129 -8.91 -6.18 22.10
C ARG A 129 -7.65 -5.91 21.27
N ILE A 130 -6.62 -6.72 21.44
CA ILE A 130 -5.38 -6.63 20.67
C ILE A 130 -5.68 -6.83 19.17
N ALA A 131 -6.46 -7.84 18.82
CA ALA A 131 -6.82 -8.11 17.42
C ALA A 131 -7.62 -6.95 16.78
N LEU A 132 -8.55 -6.34 17.53
CA LEU A 132 -9.34 -5.20 17.08
C LEU A 132 -8.47 -3.94 16.92
N ASN A 133 -7.58 -3.67 17.88
CA ASN A 133 -6.60 -2.59 17.77
C ASN A 133 -5.71 -2.75 16.55
N LYS A 134 -5.23 -3.98 16.28
CA LYS A 134 -4.43 -4.26 15.08
C LYS A 134 -5.22 -3.98 13.80
N LYS A 135 -6.50 -4.35 13.77
CA LYS A 135 -7.42 -4.08 12.66
C LYS A 135 -7.64 -2.58 12.45
N LEU A 136 -7.86 -1.81 13.51
CA LEU A 136 -8.07 -0.35 13.44
C LEU A 136 -6.80 0.39 13.00
N ARG A 137 -5.61 -0.06 13.43
CA ARG A 137 -4.32 0.55 13.06
C ARG A 137 -3.80 0.10 11.68
N GLY A 138 -4.48 -0.82 11.00
CA GLY A 138 -4.00 -1.39 9.73
C GLY A 138 -2.71 -2.21 9.86
N THR A 139 -2.36 -2.65 11.08
CA THR A 139 -1.15 -3.45 11.32
C THR A 139 -1.34 -4.91 10.88
N LYS A 140 -0.22 -5.61 10.62
CA LYS A 140 -0.24 -7.01 10.20
C LYS A 140 -0.94 -7.89 11.26
N ARG A 141 -1.96 -8.63 10.82
CA ARG A 141 -2.73 -9.56 11.65
C ARG A 141 -2.20 -10.98 11.49
N SER A 142 -2.15 -11.72 12.59
CA SER A 142 -1.90 -13.16 12.61
C SER A 142 -3.19 -13.95 12.34
N ASN A 143 -3.05 -15.26 12.09
CA ASN A 143 -4.19 -16.16 11.98
C ASN A 143 -5.03 -16.20 13.27
N SER A 144 -4.38 -16.08 14.43
CA SER A 144 -5.06 -15.99 15.73
C SER A 144 -5.90 -14.71 15.83
N ASP A 145 -5.35 -13.55 15.42
CA ASP A 145 -6.08 -12.28 15.41
C ASP A 145 -7.35 -12.40 14.53
N ASN A 146 -7.23 -13.02 13.36
CA ASN A 146 -8.36 -13.24 12.46
C ASN A 146 -9.43 -14.16 13.05
N TYR A 147 -9.02 -15.20 13.79
CA TYR A 147 -9.95 -16.07 14.52
C TYR A 147 -10.78 -15.28 15.54
N TYR A 148 -10.13 -14.45 16.38
CA TYR A 148 -10.82 -13.64 17.39
C TYR A 148 -11.78 -12.63 16.76
N LEU A 149 -11.37 -11.97 15.67
CA LEU A 149 -12.25 -11.04 14.95
C LEU A 149 -13.48 -11.73 14.34
N ARG A 150 -13.33 -12.95 13.82
CA ARG A 150 -14.45 -13.75 13.31
C ARG A 150 -15.38 -14.18 14.43
N LYS A 151 -14.82 -14.65 15.56
CA LYS A 151 -15.60 -15.00 16.75
C LYS A 151 -16.41 -13.80 17.25
N LEU A 152 -15.76 -12.65 17.40
CA LEU A 152 -16.42 -11.40 17.81
C LEU A 152 -17.57 -11.02 16.88
N LYS A 153 -17.39 -11.16 15.55
CA LYS A 153 -18.45 -10.87 14.58
C LYS A 153 -19.70 -11.74 14.80
N ASN A 154 -19.52 -13.01 15.12
CA ASN A 154 -20.64 -13.92 15.40
C ASN A 154 -21.32 -13.54 16.72
N THR A 155 -20.55 -13.29 17.77
CA THR A 155 -21.09 -12.86 19.07
C THR A 155 -21.89 -11.55 18.96
N ILE A 156 -21.40 -10.57 18.20
CA ILE A 156 -22.15 -9.33 17.94
C ILE A 156 -23.49 -9.63 17.28
N ARG A 157 -23.53 -10.52 16.27
CA ARG A 157 -24.76 -10.90 15.58
C ARG A 157 -25.78 -11.55 16.53
N GLU A 158 -25.31 -12.45 17.39
CA GLU A 158 -26.15 -13.11 18.41
C GLU A 158 -26.71 -12.09 19.39
N LYS A 159 -25.86 -11.19 19.92
CA LYS A 159 -26.26 -10.15 20.88
C LYS A 159 -27.22 -9.11 20.29
N LEU A 160 -27.06 -8.74 19.03
CA LEU A 160 -28.01 -7.86 18.34
C LEU A 160 -29.36 -8.54 18.12
N ASN A 161 -29.40 -9.87 17.91
CA ASN A 161 -30.66 -10.58 17.85
C ASN A 161 -31.32 -10.67 19.23
N GLU A 162 -30.56 -10.97 20.28
CA GLU A 162 -31.05 -10.92 21.68
C GLU A 162 -31.63 -9.54 22.02
N ALA A 163 -30.93 -8.46 21.65
CA ALA A 163 -31.39 -7.09 21.90
C ALA A 163 -32.77 -6.81 21.27
N LYS A 164 -33.04 -7.34 20.07
CA LYS A 164 -34.37 -7.23 19.44
C LYS A 164 -35.45 -7.90 20.28
N TYR A 165 -35.17 -9.06 20.86
CA TYR A 165 -36.14 -9.72 21.75
C TYR A 165 -36.35 -8.93 23.04
N TYR A 166 -35.29 -8.35 23.60
CA TYR A 166 -35.42 -7.49 24.78
C TYR A 166 -36.19 -6.19 24.49
N GLU A 167 -36.10 -5.60 23.30
CA GLU A 167 -36.95 -4.47 22.90
C GLU A 167 -38.43 -4.85 22.92
N ILE A 168 -38.80 -6.02 22.37
CA ILE A 168 -40.18 -6.51 22.42
C ILE A 168 -40.64 -6.69 23.86
N LEU A 169 -39.81 -7.31 24.70
CA LEU A 169 -40.12 -7.50 26.12
C LEU A 169 -40.28 -6.15 26.84
N ARG A 170 -39.45 -5.17 26.51
CA ARG A 170 -39.54 -3.83 27.06
C ARG A 170 -40.84 -3.15 26.66
N GLU A 171 -41.25 -3.24 25.40
CA GLU A 171 -42.55 -2.72 24.93
C GLU A 171 -43.72 -3.34 25.69
N ILE A 172 -43.67 -4.66 25.96
CA ILE A 172 -44.71 -5.36 26.76
C ILE A 172 -44.73 -4.88 28.22
N LEU A 173 -43.56 -4.59 28.79
CA LEU A 173 -43.47 -4.14 30.19
C LEU A 173 -43.81 -2.66 30.37
N GLU A 174 -43.60 -1.85 29.33
CA GLU A 174 -43.89 -0.41 29.31
C GLU A 174 -45.31 -0.08 28.79
N SER A 175 -46.07 -1.07 28.29
CA SER A 175 -47.48 -0.94 27.91
C SER A 175 -48.43 -1.07 29.10
#